data_AF-A0A8T6NGH3-F1
#
_entry.id   AF-A0A8T6NGH3-F1
#
_cell.length_a   1.000
_cell.length_b   1.000
_cell.length_c   1.000
_cell.angle_alpha   90.00
_cell.angle_beta   90.00
_cell.angle_gamma   90.00
#
_symmetry.space_group_name_H-M   'P 1'
#
loop_
_entity.id
_entity.type
_entity.pdbx_description
1 polymer ?
#
loop_
_entity_poly.entity_id
_entity_poly.type
_entity_poly.pdbx_seq_one_letter_code
_entity_poly.pdbx_strand_id
1 'polypeptide(L)'
;MSMPKNTHLHHIVPKHAGGSDDPSNLVELTIEEHAEAHRELYEKYGRLEDKLAWQGLSKLIGKPEILQALSEDKLGEKNPFYGKTHSEETKCKISQARTGKGRQKKSDEWKQKMSERMSGENNPAFGKSAWNKGKKLGSQSAECRRKKGRPLVFRGVEYNSLNEAQNLTGISCYHIKKECLFLGTNSLGNS
;
A
#
# COMPACT_ATOMS: atom_id res chain seq x y z
N MET A 1 -8.96 -10.34 -53.18
CA MET A 1 -8.14 -10.95 -52.10
C MET A 1 -8.58 -10.30 -50.79
N SER A 2 -9.14 -11.07 -49.86
CA SER A 2 -9.69 -10.54 -48.60
C SER A 2 -8.55 -10.41 -47.59
N MET A 3 -8.19 -9.18 -47.20
CA MET A 3 -7.12 -8.91 -46.24
C MET A 3 -7.40 -9.56 -44.87
N PRO A 4 -6.39 -10.10 -44.16
CA PRO A 4 -6.60 -10.67 -42.84
C PRO A 4 -7.00 -9.57 -41.84
N LYS A 5 -8.17 -9.78 -41.19
CA LYS A 5 -8.74 -8.94 -40.14
C LYS A 5 -7.91 -9.08 -38.86
N ASN A 6 -7.06 -8.09 -38.57
CA ASN A 6 -6.56 -7.75 -37.24
C ASN A 6 -5.77 -6.43 -37.34
N THR A 7 -6.51 -5.33 -37.43
CA THR A 7 -6.02 -3.96 -37.48
C THR A 7 -6.25 -3.26 -36.14
N HIS A 8 -5.39 -2.31 -35.79
CA HIS A 8 -5.45 -1.50 -34.58
C HIS A 8 -5.36 -0.02 -34.95
N LEU A 9 -6.00 0.84 -34.15
CA LEU A 9 -5.83 2.30 -34.26
C LEU A 9 -4.55 2.73 -33.53
N HIS A 10 -3.75 3.56 -34.19
CA HIS A 10 -2.52 4.14 -33.64
C HIS A 10 -2.52 5.66 -33.85
N HIS A 11 -1.98 6.41 -32.89
CA HIS A 11 -1.83 7.86 -33.02
C HIS A 11 -0.63 8.21 -33.91
N ILE A 12 -0.83 9.03 -34.95
CA ILE A 12 0.27 9.48 -35.84
C ILE A 12 1.29 10.28 -35.04
N VAL A 13 0.81 11.25 -34.24
CA VAL A 13 1.62 11.95 -33.24
C VAL A 13 1.17 11.49 -31.84
N PRO A 14 2.05 10.90 -31.02
CA PRO A 14 1.70 10.48 -29.68
C PRO A 14 1.34 11.65 -28.75
N LYS A 15 0.47 11.39 -27.76
CA LYS A 15 0.05 12.42 -26.78
C LYS A 15 1.21 13.06 -26.03
N HIS A 16 2.20 12.27 -25.65
CA HIS A 16 3.37 12.78 -24.93
C HIS A 16 4.27 13.68 -25.80
N ALA A 17 4.10 13.62 -27.13
CA ALA A 17 4.76 14.49 -28.11
C ALA A 17 3.83 15.63 -28.58
N GLY A 18 2.70 15.85 -27.90
CA GLY A 18 1.75 16.93 -28.20
C GLY A 18 0.64 16.57 -29.20
N GLY A 19 0.46 15.29 -29.53
CA GLY A 19 -0.61 14.85 -30.42
C GLY A 19 -2.00 14.94 -29.79
N SER A 20 -3.02 15.22 -30.61
CA SER A 20 -4.43 15.27 -30.20
C SER A 20 -5.14 13.92 -30.35
N ASP A 21 -6.34 13.80 -29.77
CA ASP A 21 -7.22 12.65 -29.94
C ASP A 21 -8.18 12.80 -31.14
N ASP A 22 -7.92 13.78 -32.01
CA ASP A 22 -8.77 14.02 -33.17
C ASP A 22 -8.68 12.83 -34.14
N PRO A 23 -9.78 12.47 -34.83
CA PRO A 23 -9.78 11.38 -35.80
C PRO A 23 -8.72 11.54 -36.90
N SER A 24 -8.31 12.78 -37.21
CA SER A 24 -7.24 13.07 -38.16
C SER A 24 -5.84 12.67 -37.69
N ASN A 25 -5.64 12.47 -36.38
CA ASN A 25 -4.40 12.00 -35.78
C ASN A 25 -4.41 10.47 -35.53
N LEU A 26 -5.45 9.76 -36.00
CA LEU A 26 -5.58 8.31 -35.84
C LEU A 26 -5.43 7.63 -37.20
N VAL A 27 -4.60 6.60 -37.25
CA VAL A 27 -4.42 5.75 -38.43
C VAL A 27 -4.69 4.30 -38.07
N GLU A 28 -5.37 3.58 -38.96
CA GLU A 28 -5.59 2.14 -38.84
C GLU A 28 -4.42 1.39 -39.45
N LEU A 29 -3.70 0.63 -38.63
CA LEU A 29 -2.52 -0.15 -39.01
C LEU A 29 -2.74 -1.63 -38.71
N THR A 30 -2.06 -2.51 -39.46
CA THR A 30 -1.96 -3.92 -39.06
C THR A 30 -1.19 -4.05 -37.74
N ILE A 31 -1.31 -5.20 -37.06
CA ILE A 31 -0.54 -5.46 -35.83
C ILE A 31 0.97 -5.30 -36.05
N GLU A 32 1.47 -5.73 -37.21
CA GLU A 32 2.90 -5.66 -37.55
C GLU A 32 3.32 -4.20 -37.75
N GLU A 33 2.59 -3.44 -38.56
CA GLU A 33 2.86 -2.01 -38.78
C GLU A 33 2.73 -1.18 -37.50
N HIS A 34 1.76 -1.50 -36.64
CA HIS A 34 1.60 -0.85 -35.33
C HIS A 34 2.80 -1.15 -34.41
N ALA A 35 3.32 -2.38 -34.43
CA ALA A 35 4.51 -2.72 -33.67
C ALA A 35 5.73 -1.93 -34.18
N GLU A 36 5.89 -1.80 -35.50
CA GLU A 36 6.96 -1.00 -36.09
C GLU A 36 6.84 0.49 -35.78
N ALA A 37 5.64 1.05 -35.82
CA ALA A 37 5.40 2.44 -35.43
C ALA A 37 5.86 2.71 -33.98
N HIS A 38 5.57 1.81 -33.04
CA HIS A 38 6.10 1.91 -31.68
C HIS A 38 7.62 1.75 -31.61
N ARG A 39 8.24 0.91 -32.46
CA ARG A 39 9.71 0.81 -32.54
C ARG A 39 10.32 2.14 -32.98
N GLU A 40 9.78 2.77 -34.02
CA GLU A 40 10.24 4.08 -34.52
C GLU A 40 10.06 5.18 -33.47
N LEU A 41 8.93 5.19 -32.77
CA LEU A 41 8.68 6.13 -31.66
C LEU A 41 9.69 5.92 -30.52
N TYR A 42 10.01 4.67 -30.19
CA TYR A 42 11.04 4.36 -29.20
C TYR A 42 12.43 4.83 -29.64
N GLU A 43 12.80 4.62 -30.91
CA GLU A 43 14.08 5.11 -31.44
C GLU A 43 14.15 6.64 -31.42
N LYS A 44 13.03 7.32 -31.68
CA LYS A 44 12.95 8.78 -31.70
C LYS A 44 12.94 9.43 -30.31
N TYR A 45 12.19 8.87 -29.36
CA TYR A 45 11.92 9.49 -28.05
C TYR A 45 12.47 8.72 -26.85
N GLY A 46 12.92 7.48 -27.03
CA GLY A 46 13.52 6.66 -25.97
C GLY A 46 12.55 6.22 -24.87
N ARG A 47 11.23 6.31 -25.07
CA ARG A 47 10.24 5.96 -24.03
C ARG A 47 10.09 4.46 -23.88
N LEU A 48 10.27 3.96 -22.66
CA LEU A 48 10.13 2.54 -22.34
C LEU A 48 8.75 1.98 -22.73
N GLU A 49 7.69 2.78 -22.61
CA GLU A 49 6.32 2.36 -22.94
C GLU A 49 6.19 1.97 -24.43
N ASP A 50 6.81 2.73 -25.33
CA ASP A 50 6.83 2.41 -26.77
C ASP A 50 7.62 1.13 -27.04
N LYS A 51 8.76 0.93 -26.38
CA LYS A 51 9.54 -0.31 -26.47
C LYS A 51 8.72 -1.52 -26.05
N LEU A 52 8.00 -1.43 -24.93
CA LEU A 52 7.19 -2.52 -24.40
C LEU A 52 5.97 -2.79 -25.27
N ALA A 53 5.35 -1.75 -25.84
CA ALA A 53 4.26 -1.89 -26.80
C ALA A 53 4.72 -2.62 -28.07
N TRP A 54 5.87 -2.23 -28.64
CA TRP A 54 6.50 -2.93 -29.76
C TRP A 54 6.76 -4.41 -29.43
N GLN A 55 7.48 -4.69 -28.34
CA GLN A 55 7.82 -6.07 -27.97
C GLN A 55 6.59 -6.94 -27.65
N GLY A 56 5.55 -6.34 -27.06
CA GLY A 56 4.28 -7.01 -26.78
C GLY A 56 3.48 -7.34 -28.05
N LEU A 57 3.37 -6.38 -28.99
CA LEU A 57 2.68 -6.59 -30.27
C LEU A 57 3.42 -7.60 -31.16
N SER A 58 4.76 -7.57 -31.17
CA SER A 58 5.60 -8.56 -31.84
C SER A 58 5.62 -9.93 -31.13
N LYS A 59 4.91 -10.09 -30.01
CA LYS A 59 4.84 -11.32 -29.19
C LYS A 59 6.21 -11.82 -28.69
N LEU A 60 7.18 -10.92 -28.54
CA LEU A 60 8.50 -11.24 -28.00
C LEU A 60 8.47 -11.39 -26.47
N ILE A 61 7.56 -10.67 -25.80
CA ILE A 61 7.39 -10.68 -24.35
C ILE A 61 5.91 -10.84 -23.99
N GLY A 62 5.66 -11.46 -22.84
CA GLY A 62 4.31 -11.63 -22.29
C GLY A 62 3.86 -10.45 -21.43
N LYS A 63 2.58 -10.53 -21.03
CA LYS A 63 1.99 -9.59 -20.08
C LYS A 63 2.73 -9.49 -18.73
N PRO A 64 3.20 -10.59 -18.08
CA PRO A 64 3.87 -10.45 -16.80
C PRO A 64 5.19 -9.67 -16.91
N GLU A 65 5.95 -9.88 -17.98
CA GLU A 65 7.20 -9.17 -18.24
C GLU A 65 6.97 -7.67 -18.48
N ILE A 66 5.93 -7.31 -19.25
CA ILE A 66 5.53 -5.91 -19.47
C ILE A 66 5.18 -5.22 -18.15
N LEU A 67 4.37 -5.87 -17.31
CA LEU A 67 3.96 -5.32 -16.02
C LEU A 67 5.15 -5.16 -15.07
N GLN A 68 6.07 -6.13 -15.08
CA GLN A 68 7.30 -6.06 -14.30
C GLN A 68 8.16 -4.87 -14.72
N ALA A 69 8.44 -4.72 -16.01
CA ALA A 69 9.25 -3.61 -16.53
C ALA A 69 8.65 -2.23 -16.20
N LEU A 70 7.33 -2.08 -16.34
CA LEU A 70 6.62 -0.85 -15.96
C LEU A 70 6.66 -0.57 -14.45
N SER A 71 6.63 -1.62 -13.63
CA SER A 71 6.75 -1.48 -12.17
C SER A 71 8.15 -1.02 -11.80
N GLU A 72 9.18 -1.67 -12.36
CA GLU A 72 10.59 -1.38 -12.10
C GLU A 72 10.95 0.06 -12.49
N ASP A 73 10.43 0.56 -13.61
CA ASP A 73 10.66 1.95 -14.03
C ASP A 73 10.02 2.98 -13.09
N LYS A 74 9.07 2.57 -12.24
CA LYS A 74 8.39 3.43 -11.26
C LYS A 74 8.88 3.21 -9.83
N LEU A 75 10.01 2.52 -9.64
CA LEU A 75 10.62 2.34 -8.32
C LEU A 75 11.61 3.46 -7.98
N GLY A 76 11.78 3.68 -6.67
CA GLY A 76 12.76 4.63 -6.14
C GLY A 76 12.53 6.04 -6.69
N GLU A 77 13.63 6.74 -6.97
CA GLU A 77 13.65 8.14 -7.42
C GLU A 77 12.90 8.40 -8.72
N LYS A 78 12.72 7.37 -9.55
CA LYS A 78 11.93 7.49 -10.79
C LYS A 78 10.44 7.65 -10.53
N ASN A 79 9.96 7.26 -9.34
CA ASN A 79 8.57 7.47 -8.98
C ASN A 79 8.30 8.98 -8.83
N PRO A 80 7.31 9.56 -9.53
CA PRO A 80 6.96 10.97 -9.38
C PRO A 80 6.60 11.39 -7.95
N PHE A 81 6.24 10.44 -7.09
CA PHE A 81 5.92 10.64 -5.68
C PHE A 81 7.04 10.21 -4.72
N TYR A 82 8.23 9.84 -5.22
CA TYR A 82 9.36 9.48 -4.37
C TYR A 82 9.77 10.66 -3.48
N GLY A 83 9.97 10.39 -2.19
CA GLY A 83 10.32 11.40 -1.20
C GLY A 83 9.24 12.46 -0.91
N LYS A 84 8.12 12.46 -1.65
CA LYS A 84 7.03 13.41 -1.42
C LYS A 84 6.15 12.93 -0.27
N THR A 85 5.83 13.84 0.64
CA THR A 85 4.88 13.60 1.74
C THR A 85 3.68 14.53 1.59
N HIS A 86 2.50 14.06 2.00
CA HIS A 86 1.31 14.91 2.04
C HIS A 86 1.47 15.98 3.12
N SER A 87 0.95 17.19 2.85
CA SER A 87 0.87 18.25 3.88
C SER A 87 -0.03 17.82 5.04
N GLU A 88 0.19 18.40 6.22
CA GLU A 88 -0.65 18.12 7.41
C GLU A 88 -2.12 18.46 7.16
N GLU A 89 -2.40 19.55 6.45
CA GLU A 89 -3.76 19.90 6.04
C GLU A 89 -4.40 18.81 5.16
N THR A 90 -3.64 18.27 4.19
CA THR A 90 -4.12 17.20 3.30
C THR A 90 -4.36 15.90 4.07
N LYS A 91 -3.43 15.53 4.98
CA LYS A 91 -3.62 14.38 5.87
C LYS A 91 -4.86 14.55 6.74
N CYS A 92 -5.10 15.75 7.25
CA CYS A 92 -6.28 16.07 8.05
C CYS A 92 -7.57 15.90 7.23
N LYS A 93 -7.65 16.45 6.02
CA LYS A 93 -8.80 16.28 5.12
C LYS A 93 -9.08 14.81 4.79
N ILE A 94 -8.03 14.03 4.47
CA ILE A 94 -8.16 12.58 4.22
C ILE A 94 -8.68 11.86 5.47
N SER A 95 -8.16 12.22 6.66
CA SER A 95 -8.58 11.64 7.93
C SER A 95 -10.05 11.97 8.24
N GLN A 96 -10.44 13.23 8.18
CA GLN A 96 -11.82 13.69 8.38
C GLN A 96 -12.79 12.98 7.42
N ALA A 97 -12.42 12.85 6.15
CA ALA A 97 -13.25 12.17 5.15
C ALA A 97 -13.43 10.66 5.43
N ARG A 98 -12.52 10.04 6.18
CA ARG A 98 -12.56 8.62 6.56
C ARG A 98 -13.22 8.39 7.92
N THR A 99 -13.16 9.37 8.82
CA THR A 99 -13.84 9.32 10.12
C THR A 99 -15.35 9.16 9.94
N GLY A 100 -15.96 8.24 10.68
CA GLY A 100 -17.41 7.97 10.62
C GLY A 100 -17.86 7.15 9.39
N LYS A 101 -17.08 7.11 8.31
CA LYS A 101 -17.30 6.19 7.19
C LYS A 101 -16.75 4.82 7.58
N GLY A 102 -17.50 4.10 8.41
CA GLY A 102 -17.19 2.73 8.76
C GLY A 102 -16.89 1.90 7.51
N ARG A 103 -15.96 0.95 7.61
CA ARG A 103 -15.70 -0.02 6.54
C ARG A 103 -17.03 -0.67 6.18
N GLN A 104 -17.37 -0.76 4.89
CA GLN A 104 -18.60 -1.43 4.46
C GLN A 104 -18.70 -2.79 5.17
N LYS A 105 -19.82 -3.03 5.86
CA LYS A 105 -20.08 -4.31 6.50
C LYS A 105 -20.02 -5.38 5.42
N LYS A 106 -19.08 -6.30 5.54
CA LYS A 106 -19.03 -7.47 4.66
C LYS A 106 -20.26 -8.34 4.92
N SER A 107 -20.76 -8.97 3.87
CA SER A 107 -21.87 -9.93 3.97
C SER A 107 -21.48 -11.06 4.93
N ASP A 108 -22.48 -11.67 5.57
CA ASP A 108 -22.23 -12.79 6.47
C ASP A 108 -21.65 -13.99 5.74
N GLU A 109 -22.04 -14.20 4.48
CA GLU A 109 -21.44 -15.21 3.60
C GLU A 109 -19.93 -15.00 3.40
N TRP A 110 -19.48 -13.74 3.23
CA TRP A 110 -18.04 -13.45 3.10
C TRP A 110 -17.30 -13.72 4.41
N LYS A 111 -17.90 -13.38 5.55
CA LYS A 111 -17.31 -13.65 6.88
C LYS A 111 -17.17 -15.14 7.12
N GLN A 112 -18.20 -15.91 6.76
CA GLN A 112 -18.21 -17.36 6.88
C GLN A 112 -17.11 -17.98 6.00
N LYS A 113 -17.03 -17.62 4.71
CA LYS A 113 -15.96 -18.10 3.82
C LYS A 113 -14.56 -17.78 4.34
N MET A 114 -14.37 -16.59 4.91
CA MET A 114 -13.08 -16.20 5.48
C MET A 114 -12.77 -17.00 6.76
N SER A 115 -13.79 -17.26 7.59
CA SER A 115 -13.66 -18.08 8.80
C SER A 115 -13.29 -19.52 8.45
N GLU A 116 -14.00 -20.13 7.51
CA GLU A 116 -13.76 -21.50 7.04
C GLU A 116 -12.33 -21.66 6.50
N ARG A 117 -11.88 -20.72 5.67
CA ARG A 117 -10.50 -20.70 5.13
C ARG A 117 -9.43 -20.66 6.21
N MET A 118 -9.68 -19.98 7.33
CA MET A 118 -8.70 -19.79 8.40
C MET A 118 -8.89 -20.76 9.58
N SER A 119 -9.75 -21.75 9.42
CA SER A 119 -10.10 -22.73 10.46
C SER A 119 -9.58 -24.12 10.12
N GLY A 120 -9.31 -24.91 11.16
CA GLY A 120 -8.85 -26.30 11.02
C GLY A 120 -7.66 -26.45 10.07
N GLU A 121 -7.70 -27.51 9.27
CA GLU A 121 -6.65 -27.87 8.31
C GLU A 121 -6.48 -26.87 7.16
N ASN A 122 -7.50 -26.07 6.87
CA ASN A 122 -7.43 -25.05 5.81
C ASN A 122 -6.53 -23.87 6.19
N ASN A 123 -6.32 -23.65 7.49
CA ASN A 123 -5.47 -22.56 7.95
C ASN A 123 -4.02 -22.81 7.48
N PRO A 124 -3.37 -21.89 6.75
CA PRO A 124 -1.98 -22.05 6.32
C PRO A 124 -0.96 -22.26 7.45
N ALA A 125 -1.33 -21.91 8.68
CA ALA A 125 -0.56 -22.14 9.89
C ALA A 125 -0.95 -23.41 10.67
N PHE A 126 -1.93 -24.19 10.19
CA PHE A 126 -2.31 -25.46 10.81
C PHE A 126 -1.13 -26.43 10.81
N GLY A 127 -0.91 -27.10 11.94
CA GLY A 127 0.22 -28.02 12.14
C GLY A 127 1.62 -27.36 12.18
N LYS A 128 1.74 -26.06 11.84
CA LYS A 128 3.03 -25.36 11.91
C LYS A 128 3.30 -24.89 13.34
N SER A 129 4.49 -25.20 13.84
CA SER A 129 4.98 -24.62 15.09
C SER A 129 5.64 -23.28 14.80
N ALA A 130 5.32 -22.27 15.62
CA ALA A 130 6.01 -20.98 15.53
C ALA A 130 7.52 -21.18 15.76
N TRP A 131 8.36 -20.45 15.02
CA TRP A 131 9.82 -20.56 15.07
C TRP A 131 10.43 -20.27 16.47
N ASN A 132 9.65 -19.62 17.33
CA ASN A 132 9.95 -19.26 18.71
C ASN A 132 9.26 -20.13 19.76
N LYS A 133 8.52 -21.18 19.36
CA LYS A 133 7.82 -22.07 20.29
C LYS A 133 8.85 -22.75 21.21
N GLY A 134 8.71 -22.56 22.52
CA GLY A 134 9.65 -23.08 23.53
C GLY A 134 10.93 -22.28 23.73
N LYS A 135 11.19 -21.23 22.92
CA LYS A 135 12.33 -20.34 23.13
C LYS A 135 11.96 -19.26 24.15
N LYS A 136 12.69 -19.19 25.26
CA LYS A 136 12.68 -18.01 26.12
C LYS A 136 13.41 -16.88 25.40
N LEU A 137 12.68 -16.06 24.65
CA LEU A 137 13.18 -14.76 24.19
C LEU A 137 13.67 -14.01 25.43
N GLY A 138 14.88 -13.45 25.37
CA GLY A 138 15.58 -12.89 26.54
C GLY A 138 14.73 -11.95 27.38
N SER A 139 15.07 -11.83 28.67
CA SER A 139 14.35 -10.93 29.58
C SER A 139 14.41 -9.51 29.03
N GLN A 140 13.25 -8.97 28.65
CA GLN A 140 13.15 -7.55 28.32
C GLN A 140 13.59 -6.76 29.56
N SER A 141 14.53 -5.83 29.39
CA SER A 141 14.95 -4.92 30.46
C SER A 141 13.72 -4.26 31.09
N ALA A 142 13.79 -3.95 32.39
CA ALA A 142 12.71 -3.23 33.06
C ALA A 142 12.37 -1.92 32.32
N GLU A 143 13.38 -1.28 31.71
CA GLU A 143 13.23 -0.12 30.85
C GLU A 143 12.40 -0.36 29.58
N CYS A 144 12.64 -1.46 28.85
CA CYS A 144 11.83 -1.82 27.68
C CYS A 144 10.38 -2.15 28.04
N ARG A 145 10.13 -2.70 29.23
CA ARG A 145 8.76 -2.89 29.75
C ARG A 145 8.11 -1.57 30.15
N ARG A 146 8.87 -0.66 30.77
CA ARG A 146 8.43 0.69 31.17
C ARG A 146 7.97 1.53 29.97
N LYS A 147 8.60 1.38 28.80
CA LYS A 147 8.18 2.04 27.54
C LYS A 147 6.81 1.60 26.99
N LYS A 148 6.20 0.52 27.50
CA LYS A 148 4.91 0.00 27.00
C LYS A 148 3.68 0.58 27.72
N GLY A 149 3.87 1.19 28.90
CA GLY A 149 2.79 1.85 29.64
C GLY A 149 2.73 3.34 29.30
N ARG A 150 1.52 3.89 29.12
CA ARG A 150 1.34 5.34 29.15
C ARG A 150 1.32 5.79 30.61
N PRO A 151 2.31 6.56 31.08
CA PRO A 151 2.34 7.02 32.47
C PRO A 151 1.14 7.92 32.75
N LEU A 152 0.69 7.95 34.01
CA LEU A 152 -0.51 8.67 34.41
C LEU A 152 -0.43 9.08 35.88
N VAL A 153 -1.19 10.12 36.22
CA VAL A 153 -1.42 10.55 37.60
C VAL A 153 -2.86 10.21 37.97
N PHE A 154 -3.06 9.47 39.05
CA PHE A 154 -4.38 9.15 39.58
C PHE A 154 -4.40 9.45 41.08
N ARG A 155 -5.34 10.31 41.52
CA ARG A 155 -5.45 10.80 42.91
C ARG A 155 -4.16 11.41 43.47
N GLY A 156 -3.41 12.12 42.62
CA GLY A 156 -2.14 12.76 42.99
C GLY A 156 -0.94 11.82 43.05
N VAL A 157 -1.11 10.52 42.73
CA VAL A 157 -0.01 9.55 42.68
C VAL A 157 0.33 9.24 41.22
N GLU A 158 1.63 9.27 40.89
CA GLU A 158 2.13 8.91 39.56
C GLU A 158 2.32 7.39 39.41
N TYR A 159 1.88 6.86 38.27
CA TYR A 159 2.01 5.45 37.89
C TYR A 159 2.63 5.36 36.50
N ASN A 160 3.51 4.36 36.28
CA ASN A 160 4.13 4.13 34.97
C ASN A 160 3.14 3.53 33.96
N SER A 161 2.06 2.90 34.43
CA SER A 161 1.02 2.34 33.56
C SER A 161 -0.33 2.21 34.26
N LEU A 162 -1.38 2.06 33.46
CA LEU A 162 -2.72 1.78 33.96
C LEU A 162 -2.81 0.46 34.75
N ASN A 163 -2.06 -0.55 34.34
CA ASN A 163 -2.04 -1.85 35.03
C ASN A 163 -1.36 -1.73 36.40
N GLU A 164 -0.30 -0.92 36.50
CA GLU A 164 0.37 -0.65 37.77
C GLU A 164 -0.56 0.09 38.74
N ALA A 165 -1.27 1.10 38.25
CA ALA A 165 -2.29 1.80 39.03
C ALA A 165 -3.39 0.84 39.51
N GLN A 166 -3.90 -0.03 38.64
CA GLN A 166 -4.90 -1.04 39.00
C GLN A 166 -4.39 -2.01 40.08
N ASN A 167 -3.16 -2.52 39.94
CA ASN A 167 -2.60 -3.48 40.89
C ASN A 167 -2.35 -2.88 42.28
N LEU A 168 -1.88 -1.62 42.34
CA LEU A 168 -1.58 -0.94 43.61
C LEU A 168 -2.83 -0.41 44.31
N THR A 169 -3.79 0.10 43.55
CA THR A 169 -5.01 0.68 44.12
C THR A 169 -6.13 -0.33 44.32
N GLY A 170 -6.07 -1.49 43.65
CA GLY A 170 -7.17 -2.46 43.57
C GLY A 170 -8.39 -1.96 42.79
N ILE A 171 -8.33 -0.76 42.21
CA ILE A 171 -9.44 -0.13 41.50
C ILE A 171 -9.42 -0.59 40.05
N SER A 172 -10.60 -0.91 39.52
CA SER A 172 -10.75 -1.26 38.10
C SER A 172 -10.19 -0.17 37.20
N CYS A 173 -9.45 -0.61 36.18
CA CYS A 173 -8.88 0.21 35.13
C CYS A 173 -9.87 1.21 34.51
N TYR A 174 -11.16 0.87 34.46
CA TYR A 174 -12.23 1.73 33.96
C TYR A 174 -12.40 3.01 34.78
N HIS A 175 -12.40 2.91 36.11
CA HIS A 175 -12.56 4.06 37.00
C HIS A 175 -11.30 4.91 37.04
N ILE A 176 -10.13 4.26 37.06
CA ILE A 176 -8.84 4.95 36.96
C ILE A 176 -8.79 5.81 35.69
N LYS A 177 -9.21 5.27 34.54
CA LYS A 177 -9.24 6.01 33.25
C LYS A 177 -10.12 7.26 33.27
N LYS A 178 -11.18 7.30 34.08
CA LYS A 178 -12.08 8.47 34.15
C LYS A 178 -11.49 9.63 34.91
N GLU A 179 -10.67 9.35 35.91
CA GLU A 179 -10.15 10.33 36.86
C GLU A 179 -8.65 10.61 36.69
N CYS A 180 -7.93 9.79 35.92
CA CYS A 180 -6.50 9.94 35.75
C CYS A 180 -6.12 11.00 34.70
N LEU A 181 -4.96 11.62 34.89
CA LEU A 181 -4.29 12.47 33.91
C LEU A 181 -3.14 11.68 33.28
N PHE A 182 -3.25 11.33 32.01
CA PHE A 182 -2.14 10.65 31.33
C PHE A 182 -1.01 11.63 31.00
N LEU A 183 0.20 11.30 31.44
CA LEU A 183 1.41 12.04 31.11
C LEU A 183 1.80 11.74 29.65
N GLY A 184 2.01 12.80 28.87
CA GLY A 184 2.43 12.70 27.47
C GLY A 184 3.94 12.58 27.37
N THR A 185 4.42 11.64 26.55
CA THR A 185 5.75 11.78 25.96
C THR A 185 5.68 12.95 24.98
N ASN A 186 5.93 14.17 25.46
CA ASN A 186 6.36 15.23 24.57
C ASN A 186 7.62 14.71 23.89
N SER A 187 7.50 14.45 22.59
CA SER A 187 8.61 14.43 21.67
C SER A 187 9.54 15.58 22.03
N LEU A 188 10.80 15.24 22.32
CA LEU A 188 11.91 16.18 22.32
C LEU A 188 11.75 17.09 21.11
N GLY A 189 11.43 18.35 21.38
CA GLY A 189 11.62 19.40 20.40
C GLY A 189 13.12 19.51 20.17
N ASN A 190 13.56 19.07 19.00
CA ASN A 190 14.87 19.47 18.50
C ASN A 190 14.88 21.00 18.42
N SER A 191 15.67 21.62 19.30
CA SER A 191 16.12 23.01 19.20
C SER A 191 17.54 22.98 18.66
#